data_AF-A0A2E1DMC4-F1
#
_entry.id   AF-A0A2E1DMC4-F1
#
_cell.length_a   1.000
_cell.length_b   1.000
_cell.length_c   1.000
_cell.angle_alpha   90.00
_cell.angle_beta   90.00
_cell.angle_gamma   90.00
#
_symmetry.space_group_name_H-M   'P 1'
#
loop_
_entity.id
_entity.type
_entity.pdbx_description
1 polymer ?
#
loop_
_entity_poly.entity_id
_entity_poly.type
_entity_poly.pdbx_seq_one_letter_code
_entity_poly.pdbx_strand_id
1 'polypeptide(L)'
;ATNLGEALRRISEGACLIRSKGEAGTGNIVEAVRHIRAITGDIRKITQADSAELFDWAKKLQSPLPLIQEIAETGRLPVPIFCAGGIATPADASLVMQLGAESVFVGSGIFKSEDPTQMAQAIVEATTNFADADKLAKVSRGLGEAMPGLEIENLETRLSDRGW
;
A
#
# COMPACT_ATOMS: atom_id res chain seq x y z
N ALA A 1 -7.61 1.50 -2.92
CA ALA A 1 -7.31 1.46 -4.35
C ALA A 1 -6.49 0.22 -4.69
N THR A 2 -6.89 -0.46 -5.75
CA THR A 2 -6.19 -1.60 -6.35
C THR A 2 -5.26 -1.17 -7.48
N ASN A 3 -5.52 -0.01 -8.09
CA ASN A 3 -4.76 0.59 -9.18
C ASN A 3 -4.86 2.13 -9.15
N LEU A 4 -4.05 2.81 -9.98
CA LEU A 4 -4.00 4.28 -10.02
C LEU A 4 -5.33 4.92 -10.45
N GLY A 5 -6.04 4.33 -11.41
CA GLY A 5 -7.33 4.86 -11.87
C GLY A 5 -8.38 4.87 -10.76
N GLU A 6 -8.46 3.79 -9.98
CA GLU A 6 -9.34 3.74 -8.80
C GLU A 6 -8.94 4.80 -7.77
N ALA A 7 -7.64 4.98 -7.51
CA ALA A 7 -7.14 6.00 -6.58
C ALA A 7 -7.57 7.41 -7.02
N LEU A 8 -7.38 7.76 -8.29
CA LEU A 8 -7.68 9.10 -8.80
C LEU A 8 -9.17 9.40 -8.86
N ARG A 9 -10.01 8.40 -9.17
CA ARG A 9 -11.47 8.56 -9.06
C ARG A 9 -11.91 8.86 -7.63
N ARG A 10 -11.34 8.17 -6.63
CA ARG A 10 -11.60 8.48 -5.22
C ARG A 10 -11.14 9.88 -4.83
N ILE A 11 -9.97 10.31 -5.30
CA ILE A 11 -9.49 11.69 -5.08
C ILE A 11 -10.44 12.71 -5.70
N SER A 12 -10.93 12.44 -6.92
CA SER A 12 -11.90 13.33 -7.59
C SER A 12 -13.25 13.42 -6.86
N GLU A 13 -13.59 12.41 -6.06
CA GLU A 13 -14.76 12.39 -5.17
C GLU A 13 -14.50 13.04 -3.80
N GLY A 14 -13.30 13.58 -3.57
CA GLY A 14 -12.94 14.28 -2.34
C GLY A 14 -12.19 13.43 -1.31
N ALA A 15 -11.65 12.27 -1.67
CA ALA A 15 -10.80 11.50 -0.76
C ALA A 15 -9.50 12.24 -0.46
N CYS A 16 -9.26 12.57 0.81
CA CYS A 16 -8.04 13.23 1.29
C CYS A 16 -6.89 12.26 1.64
N LEU A 17 -7.10 10.96 1.44
CA LEU A 17 -6.12 9.89 1.68
C LEU A 17 -6.49 8.68 0.83
N ILE A 18 -5.48 8.00 0.30
CA ILE A 18 -5.65 6.70 -0.38
C ILE A 18 -4.91 5.63 0.40
N ARG A 19 -5.47 4.42 0.44
CA ARG A 19 -4.76 3.21 0.87
C ARG A 19 -4.85 2.10 -0.15
N SER A 20 -3.88 1.19 -0.19
CA SER A 20 -4.08 -0.10 -0.87
C SER A 20 -5.27 -0.83 -0.24
N LYS A 21 -6.01 -1.61 -1.02
CA LYS A 21 -7.02 -2.50 -0.43
C LYS A 21 -6.35 -3.66 0.28
N GLY A 22 -5.43 -4.31 -0.44
CA GLY A 22 -4.82 -5.58 -0.04
C GLY A 22 -5.89 -6.66 0.14
N GLU A 23 -5.54 -7.73 0.85
CA GLU A 23 -6.52 -8.67 1.37
C GLU A 23 -6.48 -8.62 2.89
N ALA A 24 -7.54 -8.11 3.52
CA ALA A 24 -7.54 -7.81 4.94
C ALA A 24 -7.80 -9.08 5.76
N GLY A 25 -7.09 -9.23 6.88
CA GLY A 25 -7.31 -10.35 7.81
C GLY A 25 -6.62 -11.65 7.44
N THR A 26 -5.89 -11.71 6.33
CA THR A 26 -5.18 -12.91 5.85
C THR A 26 -3.75 -13.03 6.36
N GLY A 27 -3.11 -11.95 6.81
CA GLY A 27 -1.68 -11.96 7.09
C GLY A 27 -0.81 -12.19 5.85
N ASN A 28 -1.37 -12.00 4.65
CA ASN A 28 -0.68 -12.17 3.38
C ASN A 28 -0.59 -10.84 2.62
N ILE A 29 0.62 -10.30 2.51
CA ILE A 29 0.90 -8.98 1.95
C ILE A 29 0.85 -8.92 0.41
N VAL A 30 0.71 -10.05 -0.29
CA VAL A 30 0.87 -10.13 -1.76
C VAL A 30 -0.03 -9.14 -2.50
N GLU A 31 -1.30 -9.03 -2.13
CA GLU A 31 -2.21 -8.08 -2.80
C GLU A 31 -1.89 -6.62 -2.45
N ALA A 32 -1.46 -6.34 -1.21
CA ALA A 32 -0.99 -5.00 -0.87
C ALA A 32 0.23 -4.59 -1.70
N VAL A 33 1.19 -5.50 -1.88
CA VAL A 33 2.37 -5.31 -2.75
C VAL A 33 1.97 -5.13 -4.22
N ARG A 34 1.01 -5.93 -4.72
CA ARG A 34 0.50 -5.81 -6.10
C ARG A 34 -0.09 -4.42 -6.34
N HIS A 35 -0.98 -3.98 -5.45
CA HIS A 35 -1.65 -2.69 -5.58
C HIS A 35 -0.69 -1.52 -5.50
N ILE A 36 0.24 -1.51 -4.54
CA ILE A 36 1.16 -0.38 -4.39
C ILE A 36 2.11 -0.28 -5.59
N ARG A 37 2.60 -1.43 -6.09
CA ARG A 37 3.44 -1.47 -7.31
C ARG A 37 2.68 -1.02 -8.55
N ALA A 38 1.40 -1.37 -8.68
CA ALA A 38 0.58 -0.91 -9.79
C ALA A 38 0.43 0.62 -9.76
N ILE A 39 0.12 1.18 -8.59
CA ILE A 39 -0.06 2.63 -8.41
C ILE A 39 1.25 3.39 -8.65
N THR A 40 2.33 3.04 -7.94
CA THR A 40 3.60 3.75 -8.06
C THR A 40 4.28 3.52 -9.40
N GLY A 41 4.06 2.34 -10.02
CA GLY A 41 4.51 2.04 -11.37
C GLY A 41 3.86 2.91 -12.43
N ASP A 42 2.55 3.13 -12.36
CA ASP A 42 1.86 4.01 -13.31
C ASP A 42 2.20 5.49 -13.08
N ILE A 43 2.38 5.93 -11.83
CA ILE A 43 2.88 7.28 -11.53
C ILE A 43 4.22 7.53 -12.23
N ARG A 44 5.18 6.59 -12.12
CA ARG A 44 6.49 6.71 -12.80
C ARG A 44 6.38 6.76 -14.32
N LYS A 45 5.42 6.08 -14.93
CA LYS A 45 5.19 6.16 -16.38
C LYS A 45 4.60 7.50 -16.78
N ILE A 46 3.64 8.02 -16.01
CA ILE A 46 3.03 9.34 -16.26
C ILE A 46 4.08 10.44 -16.18
N THR A 47 5.05 10.38 -15.25
CA THR A 47 6.13 11.38 -15.17
C THR A 47 7.08 11.41 -16.38
N GLN A 48 7.04 10.38 -17.23
CA GLN A 48 7.85 10.28 -18.45
C GLN A 48 7.02 10.53 -19.71
N ALA A 49 5.70 10.69 -19.57
CA ALA A 49 4.78 10.85 -20.68
C ALA A 49 4.85 12.28 -21.23
N ASP A 50 4.70 12.44 -22.54
CA ASP A 50 4.57 13.76 -23.14
C ASP A 50 3.17 14.36 -22.93
N SER A 51 3.02 15.65 -23.25
CA SER A 51 1.76 16.37 -23.05
C SER A 51 0.56 15.76 -23.77
N ALA A 52 0.76 15.11 -24.92
CA ALA A 52 -0.31 14.48 -25.68
C ALA A 52 -0.70 13.13 -25.04
N GLU A 53 0.29 12.35 -24.59
CA GLU A 53 0.09 11.08 -23.88
C GLU A 53 -0.69 11.25 -22.57
N LEU A 54 -0.65 12.42 -21.92
CA LEU A 54 -1.44 12.69 -20.70
C LEU A 54 -2.96 12.58 -20.93
N PHE A 55 -3.44 12.93 -22.12
CA PHE A 55 -4.86 12.79 -22.47
C PHE A 55 -5.26 11.31 -22.59
N ASP A 56 -4.39 10.49 -23.16
CA ASP A 56 -4.59 9.04 -23.26
C ASP A 56 -4.56 8.38 -21.88
N TRP A 57 -3.65 8.82 -21.00
CA TRP A 57 -3.63 8.41 -19.60
C TRP A 57 -4.93 8.74 -18.88
N ALA A 58 -5.43 9.97 -19.02
CA ALA A 58 -6.71 10.39 -18.42
C ALA A 58 -7.87 9.51 -18.89
N LYS A 59 -7.93 9.20 -20.19
CA LYS A 59 -8.95 8.31 -20.78
C LYS A 59 -8.82 6.87 -20.27
N LYS A 60 -7.61 6.30 -20.29
CA LYS A 60 -7.34 4.92 -19.86
C LYS A 60 -7.63 4.70 -18.39
N LEU A 61 -7.25 5.65 -17.54
CA LEU A 61 -7.47 5.59 -16.09
C LEU A 61 -8.87 6.06 -15.68
N GLN A 62 -9.65 6.60 -16.61
CA GLN A 62 -10.96 7.20 -16.37
C GLN A 62 -10.89 8.22 -15.22
N SER A 63 -9.91 9.13 -15.31
CA SER A 63 -9.57 10.12 -14.29
C SER A 63 -9.60 11.53 -14.87
N PRO A 64 -9.91 12.56 -14.07
CA PRO A 64 -9.76 13.95 -14.49
C PRO A 64 -8.34 14.25 -14.98
N LEU A 65 -8.23 14.89 -16.14
CA LEU A 65 -6.97 15.32 -16.73
C LEU A 65 -6.12 16.19 -15.78
N PRO A 66 -6.69 17.14 -15.01
CA PRO A 66 -5.89 17.95 -14.08
C PRO A 66 -5.12 17.13 -13.05
N LEU A 67 -5.70 16.02 -12.55
CA LEU A 67 -5.01 15.14 -11.60
C LEU A 67 -3.85 14.38 -12.27
N ILE A 68 -4.01 14.01 -13.54
CA ILE A 68 -2.94 13.36 -14.32
C ILE A 68 -1.79 14.35 -14.57
N GLN A 69 -2.11 15.60 -14.90
CA GLN A 69 -1.14 16.67 -15.09
C GLN A 69 -0.38 16.96 -13.79
N GLU A 70 -1.07 17.05 -12.66
CA GLU A 70 -0.43 17.24 -11.35
C GLU A 70 0.51 16.08 -11.00
N ILE A 71 0.14 14.82 -11.29
CA ILE A 71 1.05 13.68 -11.10
C ILE A 71 2.25 13.78 -12.05
N ALA A 72 2.06 14.17 -13.31
CA ALA A 72 3.15 14.30 -14.27
C ALA A 72 4.17 15.34 -13.83
N GLU A 73 3.71 16.45 -13.25
CA GLU A 73 4.56 17.53 -12.73
C GLU A 73 5.24 17.17 -11.40
N THR A 74 4.51 16.54 -10.47
CA THR A 74 4.98 16.34 -9.08
C THR A 74 5.59 14.97 -8.82
N GLY A 75 5.30 13.98 -9.65
CA GLY A 75 5.70 12.59 -9.46
C GLY A 75 5.07 11.87 -8.28
N ARG A 76 3.97 12.41 -7.72
CA ARG A 76 3.25 11.85 -6.57
C ARG A 76 1.75 12.11 -6.66
N LEU A 77 0.99 11.44 -5.81
CA LEU A 77 -0.42 11.76 -5.62
C LEU A 77 -0.58 13.10 -4.86
N PRO A 78 -1.67 13.84 -5.09
CA PRO A 78 -1.98 15.06 -4.32
C PRO A 78 -2.41 14.78 -2.87
N VAL A 79 -2.58 13.50 -2.51
CA VAL A 79 -2.95 13.04 -1.17
C VAL A 79 -2.05 11.88 -0.74
N PRO A 80 -1.87 11.65 0.57
CA PRO A 80 -1.01 10.57 1.04
C PRO A 80 -1.46 9.18 0.59
N ILE A 81 -0.49 8.32 0.27
CA ILE A 81 -0.74 6.90 -0.03
C ILE A 81 -0.25 5.97 1.08
N PHE A 82 -1.19 5.27 1.71
CA PHE A 82 -0.90 4.30 2.75
C PHE A 82 -0.96 2.88 2.19
N CYS A 83 -0.23 1.95 2.81
CA CYS A 83 -0.34 0.53 2.52
C CYS A 83 -1.18 -0.17 3.61
N ALA A 84 -2.16 -0.97 3.19
CA ALA A 84 -3.05 -1.72 4.05
C ALA A 84 -3.36 -3.11 3.46
N GLY A 85 -3.68 -4.05 4.37
CA GLY A 85 -4.05 -5.43 4.05
C GLY A 85 -2.84 -6.36 4.09
N GLY A 86 -2.93 -7.42 4.90
CA GLY A 86 -1.93 -8.48 4.93
C GLY A 86 -0.62 -8.21 5.67
N ILE A 87 -0.37 -7.00 6.18
CA ILE A 87 0.84 -6.68 6.96
C ILE A 87 0.79 -7.43 8.30
N ALA A 88 1.73 -8.35 8.52
CA ALA A 88 1.80 -9.20 9.71
C ALA A 88 3.14 -9.11 10.46
N THR A 89 4.18 -8.57 9.81
CA THR A 89 5.54 -8.52 10.37
C THR A 89 6.19 -7.13 10.21
N PRO A 90 7.27 -6.83 10.96
CA PRO A 90 8.07 -5.62 10.74
C PRO A 90 8.69 -5.58 9.33
N ALA A 91 9.05 -6.74 8.76
CA ALA A 91 9.59 -6.85 7.42
C ALA A 91 8.55 -6.44 6.36
N ASP A 92 7.30 -6.85 6.52
CA ASP A 92 6.19 -6.43 5.65
C ASP A 92 6.02 -4.90 5.66
N ALA A 93 6.04 -4.31 6.85
CA ALA A 93 5.92 -2.86 7.02
C ALA A 93 7.08 -2.12 6.34
N SER A 94 8.32 -2.57 6.56
CA SER A 94 9.50 -1.99 5.90
C SER A 94 9.42 -2.13 4.37
N LEU A 95 9.02 -3.30 3.87
CA LEU A 95 8.91 -3.57 2.43
C LEU A 95 7.98 -2.57 1.74
N VAL A 96 6.77 -2.34 2.27
CA VAL A 96 5.79 -1.48 1.60
C VAL A 96 6.18 0.00 1.65
N MET A 97 6.87 0.42 2.71
CA MET A 97 7.47 1.76 2.77
C MET A 97 8.52 1.93 1.67
N GLN A 98 9.41 0.93 1.46
CA GLN A 98 10.39 0.95 0.37
C GLN A 98 9.74 0.92 -1.03
N LEU A 99 8.53 0.37 -1.16
CA LEU A 99 7.75 0.37 -2.40
C LEU A 99 7.02 1.67 -2.69
N GLY A 100 7.12 2.67 -1.80
CA GLY A 100 6.56 4.01 -1.99
C GLY A 100 5.28 4.29 -1.21
N ALA A 101 4.94 3.47 -0.21
CA ALA A 101 3.93 3.87 0.77
C ALA A 101 4.48 4.96 1.70
N GLU A 102 3.64 5.91 2.09
CA GLU A 102 3.98 6.97 3.03
C GLU A 102 3.67 6.58 4.48
N SER A 103 2.85 5.54 4.68
CA SER A 103 2.53 4.96 5.99
C SER A 103 1.83 3.61 5.82
N VAL A 104 1.61 2.89 6.92
CA VAL A 104 0.98 1.56 6.95
C VAL A 104 -0.25 1.52 7.86
N PHE A 105 -1.25 0.72 7.48
CA PHE A 105 -2.37 0.34 8.33
C PHE A 105 -2.25 -1.13 8.72
N VAL A 106 -2.20 -1.37 10.04
CA VAL A 106 -2.11 -2.73 10.59
C VAL A 106 -3.23 -2.94 11.59
N GLY A 107 -3.95 -4.06 11.44
CA GLY A 107 -5.01 -4.49 12.35
C GLY A 107 -4.74 -5.87 12.88
N SER A 108 -5.18 -6.90 12.16
CA SER A 108 -5.02 -8.30 12.56
C SER A 108 -3.57 -8.72 12.79
N GLY A 109 -2.61 -8.15 12.06
CA GLY A 109 -1.18 -8.46 12.20
C GLY A 109 -0.63 -8.19 13.60
N ILE A 110 -1.22 -7.23 14.32
CA ILE A 110 -0.88 -6.91 15.71
C ILE A 110 -1.76 -7.72 16.66
N PHE A 111 -3.08 -7.62 16.54
CA PHE A 111 -3.98 -8.17 17.57
C PHE A 111 -4.13 -9.70 17.53
N LYS A 112 -3.63 -10.37 16.48
CA LYS A 112 -3.60 -11.83 16.36
C LYS A 112 -2.18 -12.42 16.45
N SER A 113 -1.16 -11.61 16.77
CA SER A 113 0.17 -12.14 17.10
C SER A 113 0.20 -12.67 18.54
N GLU A 114 1.25 -13.42 18.87
CA GLU A 114 1.47 -13.94 20.22
C GLU A 114 1.62 -12.82 21.27
N ASP A 115 2.43 -11.79 20.98
CA ASP A 115 2.54 -10.57 21.79
C ASP A 115 2.17 -9.31 20.97
N PRO A 116 0.91 -8.84 21.06
CA PRO A 116 0.46 -7.65 20.35
C PRO A 116 1.21 -6.37 20.74
N THR A 117 1.68 -6.26 21.98
CA THR A 117 2.36 -5.04 22.46
C THR A 117 3.73 -4.93 21.80
N GLN A 118 4.49 -6.02 21.84
CA GLN A 118 5.81 -6.09 21.23
C GLN A 118 5.73 -6.00 19.70
N MET A 119 4.76 -6.66 19.08
CA MET A 119 4.52 -6.59 17.63
C MET A 119 4.18 -5.15 17.19
N ALA A 120 3.31 -4.46 17.92
CA ALA A 120 2.95 -3.07 17.61
C ALA A 120 4.18 -2.14 17.66
N GLN A 121 4.99 -2.25 18.71
CA GLN A 121 6.22 -1.47 18.85
C GLN A 121 7.20 -1.76 17.70
N ALA A 122 7.40 -3.04 17.37
CA ALA A 122 8.31 -3.43 16.30
C ALA A 122 7.84 -2.95 14.91
N ILE A 123 6.54 -2.98 14.63
CA ILE A 123 5.98 -2.44 13.39
C ILE A 123 6.16 -0.93 13.30
N VAL A 124 5.93 -0.18 14.40
CA VAL A 124 6.15 1.28 14.42
C VAL A 124 7.62 1.61 14.18
N GLU A 125 8.53 0.93 14.87
CA GLU A 125 9.98 1.12 14.69
C GLU A 125 10.44 0.75 13.27
N ALA A 126 9.96 -0.35 12.71
CA ALA A 126 10.30 -0.76 11.35
C ALA A 126 9.71 0.18 10.29
N THR A 127 8.51 0.72 10.50
CA THR A 127 7.91 1.71 9.60
C THR A 127 8.72 3.02 9.62
N THR A 128 9.15 3.44 10.81
CA THR A 128 9.93 4.67 11.00
C THR A 128 11.35 4.54 10.42
N ASN A 129 11.96 3.38 10.59
CA ASN A 129 13.35 3.11 10.21
C ASN A 129 13.44 2.14 9.02
N PHE A 130 12.50 2.20 8.08
CA PHE A 130 12.33 1.16 7.06
C PHE A 130 13.56 0.93 6.16
N ALA A 131 14.45 1.91 6.05
CA ALA A 131 15.70 1.83 5.27
C ALA A 131 16.92 1.35 6.09
N ASP A 132 16.78 1.17 7.40
CA ASP A 132 17.84 0.71 8.30
C ASP A 132 17.71 -0.80 8.55
N ALA A 133 18.51 -1.58 7.81
CA ALA A 133 18.48 -3.04 7.88
C ALA A 133 18.87 -3.58 9.27
N ASP A 134 19.79 -2.92 9.98
CA ASP A 134 20.24 -3.33 11.30
C ASP A 134 19.15 -3.12 12.35
N LYS A 135 18.45 -1.97 12.30
CA LYS A 135 17.29 -1.73 13.15
C LYS A 135 16.16 -2.70 12.83
N LEU A 136 15.86 -2.93 11.54
CA LEU A 136 14.83 -3.89 11.13
C LEU A 136 15.13 -5.29 11.69
N ALA A 137 16.38 -5.77 11.54
CA ALA A 137 16.80 -7.06 12.06
C ALA A 137 16.74 -7.10 13.60
N LYS A 138 17.03 -6.00 14.29
CA LYS A 138 16.95 -5.91 15.75
C LYS A 138 15.51 -6.00 16.24
N VAL A 139 14.58 -5.23 15.67
CA VAL A 139 13.18 -5.19 16.12
C VAL A 139 12.39 -6.43 15.73
N SER A 140 12.89 -7.20 14.75
CA SER A 140 12.28 -8.47 14.33
C SER A 140 12.63 -9.66 15.23
N ARG A 141 13.47 -9.49 16.26
CA ARG A 141 13.91 -10.57 17.15
C ARG A 141 12.97 -10.74 18.35
N GLY A 142 12.73 -12.00 18.71
CA GLY A 142 12.03 -12.36 19.94
C GLY A 142 10.59 -11.86 19.99
N LEU A 143 9.92 -11.77 18.83
CA LEU A 143 8.53 -11.32 18.69
C LEU A 143 7.47 -12.40 18.97
N GLY A 144 7.91 -13.65 19.12
CA GLY A 144 7.00 -14.79 19.11
C GLY A 144 6.41 -15.05 17.72
N GLU A 145 5.32 -15.81 17.69
CA GLU A 145 4.61 -16.14 16.46
C GLU A 145 3.79 -14.95 15.94
N ALA A 146 3.94 -14.65 14.66
CA ALA A 146 3.08 -13.71 13.95
C ALA A 146 1.70 -14.31 13.68
N MET A 147 0.76 -13.49 13.21
CA MET A 147 -0.52 -14.03 12.77
C MET A 147 -0.32 -15.04 11.62
N PRO A 148 -0.99 -16.21 11.64
CA PRO A 148 -0.89 -17.16 10.54
C PRO A 148 -1.39 -16.57 9.23
N GLY A 149 -0.63 -16.78 8.16
CA GLY A 149 -1.01 -16.43 6.80
C GLY A 149 -2.11 -17.36 6.27
N LEU A 150 -3.12 -16.78 5.61
CA LEU A 150 -4.09 -17.52 4.83
C LEU A 150 -3.73 -17.43 3.35
N GLU A 151 -3.82 -18.57 2.66
CA GLU A 151 -3.68 -18.61 1.21
C GLU A 151 -4.86 -17.92 0.53
N ILE A 152 -4.57 -16.93 -0.32
CA ILE A 152 -5.58 -16.07 -0.95
C ILE A 152 -6.46 -16.85 -1.94
N GLU A 153 -5.91 -17.90 -2.55
CA GLU A 153 -6.63 -18.79 -3.47
C GLU A 153 -7.75 -19.58 -2.77
N ASN A 154 -7.62 -19.81 -1.46
CA ASN A 154 -8.56 -20.60 -0.68
C ASN A 154 -9.64 -19.73 0.00
N LEU A 155 -9.69 -18.42 -0.29
CA LEU A 155 -10.70 -17.53 0.26
C LEU A 155 -11.98 -17.58 -0.57
N GLU A 156 -13.10 -17.90 0.09
CA GLU A 156 -14.44 -17.85 -0.53
C GLU A 156 -14.86 -16.43 -0.92
N THR A 157 -14.32 -15.41 -0.25
CA THR A 157 -14.62 -14.00 -0.53
C THR A 157 -13.35 -13.17 -0.46
N ARG A 158 -13.10 -12.37 -1.50
CA ARG A 158 -11.97 -11.44 -1.57
C ARG A 158 -12.45 -10.02 -1.30
N LEU A 159 -11.88 -9.39 -0.28
CA LEU A 159 -12.21 -8.01 0.08
C LEU A 159 -11.61 -7.01 -0.89
N SER A 160 -10.53 -7.37 -1.61
CA SER A 160 -9.96 -6.55 -2.69
C SER A 160 -10.97 -6.22 -3.79
N ASP A 161 -11.85 -7.17 -4.09
CA ASP A 161 -12.74 -7.11 -5.25
C ASP A 161 -14.05 -6.35 -4.93
N ARG A 162 -14.28 -6.04 -3.67
CA ARG A 162 -15.46 -5.27 -3.24
C ARG A 162 -15.27 -3.78 -3.55
N GLY A 163 -16.31 -3.16 -4.10
CA GLY A 163 -16.32 -1.73 -4.42
C GLY A 163 -15.82 -1.45 -5.83
N TRP A 164 -15.19 -0.29 -6.02
CA TRP A 164 -14.62 0.17 -7.29
C TRP A 164 -13.28 -0.46 -7.65
#